data_AF-A0A6I9N157-F1
#
_entry.id   AF-A0A6I9N157-F1
#
_cell.length_a   1.000
_cell.length_b   1.000
_cell.length_c   1.000
_cell.angle_alpha   90.00
_cell.angle_beta   90.00
_cell.angle_gamma   90.00
#
_symmetry.space_group_name_H-M   'P 1'
#
loop_
_entity.id
_entity.type
_entity.pdbx_description
1 polymer ?
#
loop_
_entity_poly.entity_id
_entity_poly.type
_entity_poly.pdbx_seq_one_letter_code
_entity_poly.pdbx_strand_id
1 'polypeptide(L)'
;RSSALRHRLLEALRVASVWRHGNDTNQVTPVLPYARLAFTHTLTFLNKMDLVHTLGESAALGAAGVVLWGELKFAQSKNHCILLRDYVHTVLGPFVQSLRSDTKRCGLQLCHGNGRCARRRPGSGHMISSGLALTFNPNEIHFLSDSYHGRAFQNHFLCQCYPGWTGQECQEKKNENRENSK
;
A
#
# COMPACT_ATOMS: atom_id res chain seq x y z
N ARG A 1 4.86 -9.01 14.13
CA ARG A 1 5.82 -8.08 13.47
C ARG A 1 5.14 -6.93 12.70
N SER A 2 3.95 -7.10 12.12
CA SER A 2 3.25 -6.00 11.41
C SER A 2 2.82 -4.83 12.30
N SER A 3 2.55 -5.05 13.59
CA SER A 3 2.04 -4.03 14.52
C SER A 3 2.90 -2.77 14.60
N ALA A 4 4.22 -2.90 14.71
CA ALA A 4 5.13 -1.75 14.83
C ALA A 4 5.17 -0.88 13.56
N LEU A 5 5.20 -1.49 12.38
CA LEU A 5 5.15 -0.77 11.10
C LEU A 5 3.82 -0.05 10.94
N ARG A 6 2.72 -0.74 11.24
CA ARG A 6 1.36 -0.19 11.19
C ARG A 6 1.23 1.11 12.00
N HIS A 7 1.68 1.11 13.26
CA HIS A 7 1.57 2.30 14.11
C HIS A 7 2.42 3.47 13.63
N ARG A 8 3.64 3.21 13.14
CA ARG A 8 4.49 4.27 12.56
C ARG A 8 3.87 4.89 11.31
N LEU A 9 3.30 4.05 10.44
CA LEU A 9 2.65 4.53 9.22
C LEU A 9 1.36 5.29 9.53
N LEU A 10 0.54 4.81 10.47
CA LEU A 10 -0.65 5.51 10.91
C LEU A 10 -0.33 6.88 11.51
N GLU A 11 0.76 6.98 12.27
CA GLU A 11 1.19 8.27 12.80
C GLU A 11 1.63 9.23 11.69
N ALA A 12 2.40 8.74 10.70
CA ALA A 12 2.76 9.55 9.55
C ALA A 12 1.54 10.03 8.74
N LEU A 13 0.56 9.15 8.53
CA LEU A 13 -0.71 9.50 7.85
C LEU A 13 -1.52 10.50 8.68
N ARG A 14 -1.56 10.36 10.01
CA ARG A 14 -2.21 11.31 10.91
C ARG A 14 -1.58 12.69 10.79
N VAL A 15 -0.25 12.78 10.86
CA VAL A 15 0.47 14.05 10.70
C VAL A 15 0.22 14.66 9.31
N ALA A 16 0.30 13.87 8.25
CA ALA A 16 0.04 14.31 6.87
C ALA A 16 -1.40 14.80 6.64
N SER A 17 -2.38 14.31 7.41
CA SER A 17 -3.77 14.78 7.33
C SER A 17 -3.99 16.14 8.01
N VAL A 18 -3.15 16.50 8.97
CA VAL A 18 -3.22 17.77 9.72
C VAL A 18 -2.34 18.83 9.06
N TRP A 19 -1.17 18.42 8.55
CA TRP A 19 -0.18 19.31 7.98
C TRP A 19 -0.50 19.60 6.52
N ARG A 20 -1.00 20.80 6.25
CA ARG A 20 -1.30 21.28 4.89
C ARG A 20 -0.12 22.09 4.39
N HIS A 21 0.49 21.64 3.29
CA HIS A 21 1.59 22.36 2.67
C HIS A 21 1.02 23.37 1.66
N GLY A 22 1.07 24.67 1.98
CA GLY A 22 0.61 25.76 1.10
C GLY A 22 -0.82 26.24 1.34
N ASN A 23 -1.24 27.26 0.58
CA ASN A 23 -2.57 27.91 0.66
C ASN A 23 -3.71 27.06 0.09
N ASP A 24 -3.42 25.86 -0.44
CA ASP A 24 -4.40 24.96 -1.04
C ASP A 24 -4.98 24.04 0.05
N THR A 25 -6.19 24.36 0.49
CA THR A 25 -6.88 23.75 1.64
C THR A 25 -7.23 22.26 1.44
N ASN A 26 -6.97 21.71 0.25
CA ASN A 26 -7.53 20.46 -0.24
C ASN A 26 -6.52 19.33 -0.49
N GLN A 27 -5.21 19.53 -0.23
CA GLN A 27 -4.17 18.53 -0.54
C GLN A 27 -3.66 17.80 0.71
N VAL A 28 -3.77 16.46 0.68
CA VAL A 28 -3.15 15.58 1.68
C VAL A 28 -1.72 15.26 1.23
N THR A 29 -0.74 15.49 2.10
CA THR A 29 0.66 15.20 1.82
C THR A 29 0.87 13.69 1.56
N PRO A 30 1.53 13.29 0.46
CA PRO A 30 1.79 11.88 0.18
C PRO A 30 2.77 11.30 1.20
N VAL A 31 2.43 10.14 1.77
CA VAL A 31 3.29 9.41 2.72
C VAL A 31 3.97 8.24 2.00
N LEU A 32 5.30 8.21 2.04
CA LEU A 32 6.14 7.16 1.44
C LEU A 32 7.07 6.56 2.51
N PRO A 33 6.66 5.50 3.24
CA PRO A 33 7.54 4.85 4.20
C PRO A 33 8.74 4.18 3.51
N TYR A 34 9.88 4.20 4.21
CA TYR A 34 11.05 3.42 3.84
C TYR A 34 10.87 1.96 4.27
N ALA A 35 11.08 1.04 3.34
CA ALA A 35 10.96 -0.40 3.56
C ALA A 35 12.28 -1.11 3.22
N ARG A 36 12.76 -1.96 4.14
CA ARG A 36 13.96 -2.77 3.93
C ARG A 36 13.63 -4.01 3.10
N LEU A 37 14.57 -4.45 2.27
CA LEU A 37 14.47 -5.72 1.51
C LEU A 37 14.85 -6.96 2.33
N ALA A 38 15.48 -6.76 3.49
CA ALA A 38 16.01 -7.81 4.35
C ALA A 38 15.83 -7.43 5.83
N PHE A 39 16.01 -8.40 6.73
CA PHE A 39 16.00 -8.11 8.17
C PHE A 39 17.15 -7.18 8.57
N THR A 40 16.89 -6.38 9.61
CA THR A 40 17.85 -5.38 10.08
C THR A 40 19.13 -6.06 10.58
N HIS A 41 20.28 -5.56 10.14
CA HIS A 41 21.60 -6.13 10.43
C HIS A 41 21.85 -7.55 9.90
N THR A 42 21.03 -8.04 8.96
CA THR A 42 21.25 -9.33 8.31
C THR A 42 21.19 -9.20 6.78
N LEU A 43 21.69 -10.23 6.09
CA LEU A 43 21.55 -10.37 4.64
C LEU A 43 20.36 -11.27 4.25
N THR A 44 19.47 -11.56 5.21
CA THR A 44 18.33 -12.46 5.01
C THR A 44 17.16 -11.67 4.42
N PHE A 45 16.91 -11.86 3.12
CA PHE A 45 15.81 -11.22 2.41
C PHE A 45 14.44 -11.58 3.00
N LEU A 46 13.51 -10.62 2.91
CA LEU A 46 12.12 -10.81 3.34
C LEU A 46 11.45 -11.84 2.45
N ASN A 47 10.78 -12.83 3.03
CA ASN A 47 9.98 -13.76 2.22
C ASN A 47 8.64 -13.11 1.83
N LYS A 48 7.83 -13.82 1.05
CA LYS A 48 6.51 -13.32 0.58
C LYS A 48 5.59 -12.90 1.74
N MET A 49 5.60 -13.63 2.86
CA MET A 49 4.81 -13.30 4.05
C MET A 49 5.27 -12.01 4.72
N ASP A 50 6.58 -11.83 4.82
CA ASP A 50 7.15 -10.59 5.35
C ASP A 50 6.84 -9.39 4.45
N LEU A 51 6.84 -9.58 3.12
CA LEU A 51 6.44 -8.55 2.15
C LEU A 51 4.96 -8.17 2.28
N VAL A 52 4.06 -9.13 2.51
CA VAL A 52 2.64 -8.85 2.82
C VAL A 52 2.53 -8.00 4.08
N HIS A 53 3.26 -8.35 5.15
CA HIS A 53 3.22 -7.63 6.42
C HIS A 53 3.99 -6.29 6.44
N THR A 54 4.64 -5.91 5.34
CA THR A 54 5.40 -4.65 5.22
C THR A 54 4.83 -3.79 4.09
N LEU A 55 5.07 -4.19 2.84
CA LEU A 55 4.60 -3.48 1.65
C LEU A 55 3.08 -3.61 1.49
N GLY A 56 2.54 -4.81 1.72
CA GLY A 56 1.10 -5.06 1.66
C GLY A 56 0.34 -4.24 2.72
N GLU A 57 0.83 -4.23 3.96
CA GLU A 57 0.26 -3.39 5.03
C GLU A 57 0.34 -1.89 4.68
N SER A 58 1.45 -1.45 4.08
CA SER A 58 1.60 -0.04 3.65
C SER A 58 0.58 0.35 2.59
N ALA A 59 0.40 -0.50 1.57
CA ALA A 59 -0.61 -0.32 0.54
C ALA A 59 -2.03 -0.34 1.13
N ALA A 60 -2.32 -1.30 2.03
CA ALA A 60 -3.63 -1.42 2.65
C ALA A 60 -4.00 -0.20 3.49
N LEU A 61 -3.03 0.46 4.14
CA LEU A 61 -3.27 1.68 4.89
C LEU A 61 -3.41 2.95 4.02
N GLY A 62 -3.26 2.85 2.71
CA GLY A 62 -3.39 4.00 1.80
C GLY A 62 -2.12 4.83 1.65
N ALA A 63 -0.93 4.27 1.93
CA ALA A 63 0.33 4.94 1.62
C ALA A 63 0.40 5.29 0.12
N ALA A 64 1.00 6.44 -0.21
CA ALA A 64 1.12 6.89 -1.60
C ALA A 64 2.11 6.04 -2.42
N GLY A 65 3.04 5.38 -1.72
CA GLY A 65 4.04 4.48 -2.28
C GLY A 65 4.96 3.99 -1.18
N VAL A 66 6.08 3.38 -1.55
CA VAL A 66 7.13 2.93 -0.63
C VAL A 66 8.49 3.22 -1.24
N VAL A 67 9.48 3.55 -0.41
CA VAL A 67 10.88 3.66 -0.84
C VAL A 67 11.61 2.41 -0.38
N LEU A 68 12.04 1.58 -1.33
CA LEU A 68 12.82 0.39 -1.04
C LEU A 68 14.27 0.79 -0.73
N TRP A 69 14.76 0.38 0.43
CA TRP A 69 16.10 0.68 0.88
C TRP A 69 16.86 -0.61 1.24
N GLY A 70 18.15 -0.63 0.92
CA GLY A 70 19.04 -1.75 1.16
C GLY A 70 20.39 -1.28 1.70
N GLU A 71 21.06 -2.16 2.43
CA GLU A 71 22.43 -1.92 2.89
C GLU A 71 23.42 -2.11 1.74
N LEU A 72 24.50 -1.33 1.72
CA LEU A 72 25.57 -1.47 0.72
C LEU A 72 26.14 -2.90 0.68
N LYS A 73 26.05 -3.64 1.80
CA LYS A 73 26.45 -5.04 1.93
C LYS A 73 25.84 -5.97 0.87
N PHE A 74 24.64 -5.66 0.36
CA PHE A 74 24.03 -6.45 -0.73
C PHE A 74 24.78 -6.34 -2.06
N ALA A 75 25.61 -5.31 -2.24
CA ALA A 75 26.38 -5.06 -3.44
C ALA A 75 27.90 -5.17 -3.24
N GLN A 76 28.36 -5.74 -2.11
CA GLN A 76 29.78 -5.80 -1.77
C GLN A 76 30.57 -6.88 -2.54
N SER A 77 29.91 -7.87 -3.13
CA SER A 77 30.58 -8.88 -3.94
C SER A 77 29.68 -9.38 -5.07
N LYS A 78 30.28 -9.98 -6.10
CA LYS A 78 29.57 -10.60 -7.23
C LYS A 78 28.49 -11.58 -6.74
N ASN A 79 28.81 -12.40 -5.73
CA ASN A 79 27.86 -13.39 -5.19
C ASN A 79 26.66 -12.71 -4.52
N HIS A 80 26.86 -11.65 -3.73
CA HIS A 80 25.76 -10.91 -3.12
C HIS A 80 24.88 -10.20 -4.17
N CYS A 81 25.48 -9.64 -5.22
CA CYS A 81 24.73 -9.06 -6.34
C CYS A 81 23.87 -10.10 -7.06
N ILE A 82 24.38 -11.31 -7.27
CA ILE A 82 23.61 -12.41 -7.90
C ILE A 82 22.43 -12.81 -7.00
N LEU A 83 22.65 -12.98 -5.69
CA LEU A 83 21.56 -13.28 -4.75
C LEU A 83 20.49 -12.19 -4.72
N LEU A 84 20.89 -10.91 -4.73
CA LEU A 84 19.95 -9.79 -4.80
C LEU A 84 19.17 -9.80 -6.12
N ARG A 85 19.86 -9.99 -7.25
CA ARG A 85 19.24 -10.10 -8.58
C ARG A 85 18.19 -11.20 -8.59
N ASP A 86 18.55 -12.39 -8.12
CA ASP A 86 17.66 -13.55 -8.11
C ASP A 86 16.45 -13.31 -7.20
N TYR A 87 16.65 -12.72 -6.03
CA TYR A 87 15.55 -12.30 -5.13
C TYR A 87 14.61 -11.28 -5.78
N VAL A 88 15.16 -10.28 -6.49
CA VAL A 88 14.38 -9.29 -7.23
C VAL A 88 13.54 -9.93 -8.33
N HIS A 89 14.11 -10.85 -9.11
CA HIS A 89 13.36 -11.50 -10.19
C HIS A 89 12.33 -12.53 -9.71
N THR A 90 12.64 -13.27 -8.65
CA THR A 90 11.82 -14.45 -8.27
C THR A 90 10.82 -14.15 -7.16
N VAL A 91 11.08 -13.18 -6.29
CA VAL A 91 10.23 -12.90 -5.11
C VAL A 91 9.70 -11.48 -5.14
N LEU A 92 10.58 -10.48 -5.05
CA LEU A 92 10.18 -9.09 -4.84
C LEU A 92 9.44 -8.51 -6.06
N GLY A 93 9.98 -8.70 -7.26
CA GLY A 93 9.42 -8.18 -8.51
C GLY A 93 7.99 -8.68 -8.75
N PRO A 94 7.75 -10.01 -8.79
CA PRO A 94 6.41 -10.56 -8.93
C PRO A 94 5.44 -10.10 -7.82
N PHE A 95 5.91 -10.02 -6.57
CA PHE A 95 5.10 -9.52 -5.46
C PHE A 95 4.67 -8.06 -5.66
N VAL A 96 5.60 -7.17 -5.99
CA VAL A 96 5.33 -5.74 -6.23
C VAL A 96 4.40 -5.55 -7.43
N GLN A 97 4.56 -6.35 -8.49
CA GLN A 97 3.67 -6.32 -9.65
C GLN A 97 2.23 -6.71 -9.30
N SER A 98 2.03 -7.78 -8.52
CA SER A 98 0.69 -8.14 -8.02
C SER A 98 0.12 -7.01 -7.17
N LEU A 99 0.84 -6.58 -6.13
CA LEU A 99 0.35 -5.55 -5.22
C LEU A 99 -0.02 -4.24 -5.94
N ARG A 100 0.77 -3.83 -6.93
CA ARG A 100 0.46 -2.66 -7.78
C ARG A 100 -0.79 -2.88 -8.63
N SER A 101 -0.96 -4.06 -9.19
CA SER A 101 -2.14 -4.41 -10.00
C SER A 101 -3.40 -4.41 -9.14
N ASP A 102 -3.31 -4.92 -7.91
CA ASP A 102 -4.44 -5.04 -7.00
C ASP A 102 -4.84 -3.69 -6.37
N THR A 103 -3.86 -2.84 -6.04
CA THR A 103 -4.11 -1.44 -5.64
C THR A 103 -4.72 -0.62 -6.77
N LYS A 104 -4.23 -0.76 -8.01
CA LYS A 104 -4.83 -0.11 -9.18
C LYS A 104 -6.27 -0.58 -9.41
N ARG A 105 -6.52 -1.88 -9.31
CA ARG A 105 -7.86 -2.46 -9.44
C ARG A 105 -8.82 -1.91 -8.39
N CYS A 106 -8.37 -1.84 -7.13
CA CYS A 106 -9.17 -1.24 -6.06
C CYS A 106 -9.50 0.22 -6.35
N GLY A 107 -8.50 1.03 -6.75
CA GLY A 107 -8.73 2.43 -7.10
C GLY A 107 -9.71 2.61 -8.25
N LEU A 108 -9.66 1.74 -9.27
CA LEU A 108 -10.61 1.76 -10.38
C LEU A 108 -12.03 1.33 -9.97
N GLN A 109 -12.16 0.25 -9.19
CA GLN A 109 -13.47 -0.33 -8.85
C GLN A 109 -14.19 0.40 -7.72
N LEU A 110 -13.46 0.90 -6.72
CA LEU A 110 -14.05 1.55 -5.54
C LEU A 110 -13.99 3.07 -5.64
N CYS A 111 -12.98 3.63 -6.31
CA CYS A 111 -12.69 5.07 -6.29
C CYS A 111 -12.77 5.73 -7.67
N HIS A 112 -13.44 5.09 -8.65
CA HIS A 112 -13.59 5.57 -10.03
C HIS A 112 -12.27 5.90 -10.76
N GLY A 113 -11.14 5.37 -10.28
CA GLY A 113 -9.79 5.74 -10.75
C GLY A 113 -9.26 7.08 -10.23
N ASN A 114 -10.05 7.78 -9.42
CA ASN A 114 -9.81 9.14 -8.93
C ASN A 114 -9.36 9.19 -7.46
N GLY A 115 -9.01 8.04 -6.89
CA GLY A 115 -8.53 7.94 -5.52
C GLY A 115 -7.76 6.65 -5.25
N ARG A 116 -7.18 6.60 -4.06
CA ARG A 116 -6.49 5.42 -3.51
C ARG A 116 -7.42 4.73 -2.52
N CYS A 117 -7.34 3.40 -2.46
CA CYS A 117 -8.01 2.66 -1.41
C CYS A 117 -7.19 2.72 -0.10
N ALA A 118 -7.87 2.93 1.02
CA ALA A 118 -7.32 2.80 2.35
C ALA A 118 -8.24 1.93 3.22
N ARG A 119 -7.66 1.11 4.10
CA ARG A 119 -8.39 0.18 4.96
C ARG A 119 -9.26 0.97 5.93
N ARG A 120 -10.55 0.66 5.95
CA ARG A 120 -11.56 1.34 6.78
C ARG A 120 -11.27 1.22 8.28
N ARG A 121 -10.85 0.05 8.72
CA ARG A 121 -10.41 -0.20 10.10
C ARG A 121 -8.92 -0.56 10.10
N PRO A 122 -8.01 0.32 10.51
CA PRO A 122 -6.57 0.04 10.44
C PRO A 122 -6.13 -1.28 11.09
N GLY A 123 -6.84 -1.77 12.11
CA GLY A 123 -6.52 -3.01 12.83
C GLY A 123 -7.15 -4.30 12.31
N SER A 124 -7.98 -4.28 11.26
CA SER A 124 -8.71 -5.49 10.81
C SER A 124 -7.88 -6.50 10.02
N GLY A 125 -6.63 -6.17 9.65
CA GLY A 125 -5.73 -7.06 8.92
C GLY A 125 -6.08 -7.31 7.44
N HIS A 126 -7.19 -6.76 6.93
CA HIS A 126 -7.59 -6.94 5.53
C HIS A 126 -6.59 -6.33 4.55
N MET A 127 -6.02 -7.12 3.65
CA MET A 127 -5.05 -6.66 2.66
C MET A 127 -5.72 -6.29 1.34
N ILE A 128 -5.10 -5.38 0.58
CA ILE A 128 -5.53 -5.11 -0.81
C ILE A 128 -5.10 -6.32 -1.63
N SER A 129 -6.08 -7.18 -1.89
CA SER A 129 -6.03 -8.50 -2.53
C SER A 129 -4.73 -8.80 -3.27
N SER A 130 -3.63 -9.15 -2.59
CA SER A 130 -2.61 -10.00 -3.22
C SER A 130 -3.25 -11.38 -3.29
N GLY A 131 -3.16 -12.12 -4.40
CA GLY A 131 -3.76 -13.47 -4.60
C GLY A 131 -3.30 -14.56 -3.59
N LEU A 132 -3.52 -14.27 -2.32
CA LEU A 132 -3.06 -14.82 -1.05
C LEU A 132 -4.02 -14.24 0.00
N ALA A 133 -5.30 -14.58 -0.14
CA ALA A 133 -6.18 -14.60 1.01
C ALA A 133 -5.68 -15.74 1.92
N LEU A 134 -4.69 -15.46 2.76
CA LEU A 134 -4.26 -16.39 3.79
C LEU A 134 -5.31 -16.37 4.89
N THR A 135 -6.29 -17.25 4.75
CA THR A 135 -7.05 -17.70 5.89
C THR A 135 -6.10 -18.54 6.74
N PHE A 136 -5.91 -18.17 8.01
CA PHE A 136 -5.18 -18.99 8.96
C PHE A 136 -6.08 -20.16 9.36
N ASN A 137 -6.09 -21.21 8.54
CA ASN A 137 -6.53 -22.54 8.97
C ASN A 137 -5.29 -23.46 8.93
N PRO A 138 -4.96 -24.17 10.03
CA PRO A 138 -3.70 -24.92 10.12
C PRO A 138 -3.49 -26.00 9.05
N ASN A 139 -4.55 -26.45 8.37
CA ASN A 139 -4.53 -27.64 7.52
C ASN A 139 -4.93 -27.45 6.06
N GLU A 140 -5.31 -26.25 5.58
CA GLU A 140 -5.73 -26.06 4.18
C GLU A 140 -5.29 -24.71 3.62
N ILE A 141 -4.34 -24.71 2.68
CA ILE A 141 -3.99 -23.55 1.86
C ILE A 141 -5.01 -23.49 0.71
N HIS A 142 -6.14 -22.83 0.93
CA HIS A 142 -7.09 -22.56 -0.16
C HIS A 142 -6.66 -21.30 -0.91
N PHE A 143 -6.15 -21.47 -2.14
CA PHE A 143 -5.94 -20.37 -3.08
C PHE A 143 -7.30 -19.86 -3.56
N LEU A 144 -7.93 -18.98 -2.78
CA LEU A 144 -9.08 -18.23 -3.27
C LEU A 144 -8.55 -17.20 -4.27
N SER A 145 -8.41 -17.65 -5.53
CA SER A 145 -8.60 -16.79 -6.68
C SER A 145 -10.02 -16.28 -6.58
N ASP A 146 -10.25 -15.24 -5.79
CA ASP A 146 -11.57 -14.65 -5.65
C ASP A 146 -11.83 -13.84 -6.92
N SER A 147 -12.21 -14.59 -7.94
CA SER A 147 -12.74 -14.16 -9.23
C SER A 147 -14.15 -13.56 -9.09
N TYR A 148 -14.45 -12.94 -7.94
CA TYR A 148 -15.72 -12.28 -7.65
C TYR A 148 -15.51 -10.77 -7.42
N HIS A 149 -15.67 -10.05 -8.54
CA HIS A 149 -16.55 -8.88 -8.65
C HIS A 149 -16.55 -7.90 -7.46
N GLY A 150 -15.82 -6.77 -7.59
CA GLY A 150 -16.12 -5.40 -7.11
C GLY A 150 -16.55 -5.13 -5.65
N ARG A 151 -17.36 -6.00 -5.03
CA ARG A 151 -17.98 -5.91 -3.71
C ARG A 151 -17.03 -6.25 -2.56
N ALA A 152 -15.92 -6.93 -2.81
CA ALA A 152 -14.97 -7.30 -1.74
C ALA A 152 -14.27 -6.06 -1.12
N PHE A 153 -13.99 -5.03 -1.91
CA PHE A 153 -13.31 -3.83 -1.41
C PHE A 153 -14.25 -2.92 -0.60
N GLN A 154 -15.52 -2.82 -0.98
CA GLN A 154 -16.50 -1.89 -0.38
C GLN A 154 -16.67 -2.08 1.14
N ASN A 155 -16.57 -3.32 1.64
CA ASN A 155 -16.76 -3.63 3.05
C ASN A 155 -15.55 -3.27 3.93
N HIS A 156 -14.34 -3.29 3.35
CA HIS A 156 -13.09 -3.23 4.12
C HIS A 156 -12.24 -2.01 3.80
N PHE A 157 -12.52 -1.31 2.70
CA PHE A 157 -11.77 -0.17 2.21
C PHE A 157 -12.68 1.05 2.00
N LEU A 158 -12.04 2.21 1.98
CA LEU A 158 -12.61 3.51 1.68
C LEU A 158 -11.67 4.25 0.72
N CYS A 159 -12.17 5.32 0.10
CA CYS A 159 -11.37 6.09 -0.85
C CYS A 159 -10.72 7.30 -0.19
N GLN A 160 -9.46 7.52 -0.54
CA GLN A 160 -8.73 8.76 -0.36
C GLN A 160 -8.56 9.41 -1.74
N CYS A 161 -9.36 10.44 -2.02
CA CYS A 161 -9.42 11.05 -3.34
C CYS A 161 -8.14 11.82 -3.69
N TYR A 162 -7.81 11.81 -4.97
CA TYR A 162 -6.77 12.66 -5.53
C TYR A 162 -7.21 14.13 -5.55
N PRO A 163 -6.25 15.08 -5.64
CA PRO A 163 -6.58 16.50 -5.79
C PRO A 163 -7.56 16.73 -6.95
N GLY A 164 -8.54 17.59 -6.72
CA GLY A 164 -9.63 17.87 -7.68
C GLY A 164 -10.83 16.94 -7.61
N TRP A 165 -10.80 15.88 -6.79
CA TRP A 165 -11.91 14.92 -6.64
C TRP A 165 -12.47 14.88 -5.22
N THR A 166 -13.76 14.57 -5.10
CA THR A 166 -14.51 14.48 -3.85
C THR A 166 -15.63 13.42 -3.95
N GLY A 167 -16.34 13.21 -2.83
CA GLY A 167 -17.33 12.15 -2.69
C GLY A 167 -16.74 10.89 -2.06
N GLN A 168 -17.62 10.00 -1.57
CA GLN A 168 -17.21 8.77 -0.88
C GLN A 168 -16.41 7.81 -1.78
N GLU A 169 -16.65 7.85 -3.09
CA GLU A 169 -16.02 7.01 -4.11
C GLU A 169 -15.22 7.85 -5.14
N CYS A 170 -14.92 9.11 -4.80
CA CYS A 170 -14.18 10.04 -5.67
C CYS A 170 -14.84 10.27 -7.04
N GLN A 171 -16.17 10.25 -7.07
CA GLN A 171 -16.97 10.34 -8.28
C GLN A 171 -17.25 11.79 -8.72
N GLU A 172 -17.05 12.78 -7.85
CA GLU A 172 -17.35 14.19 -8.11
C GLU A 172 -16.07 15.00 -8.30
N LYS A 173 -16.04 15.90 -9.29
CA LYS A 173 -14.99 16.92 -9.39
C LYS A 173 -15.28 18.07 -8.42
N LYS A 174 -14.25 18.58 -7.75
CA LYS A 174 -14.36 19.81 -6.95
C LYS A 174 -14.60 20.99 -7.90
N ASN A 175 -15.67 21.75 -7.69
CA ASN A 175 -15.93 22.98 -8.44
C ASN A 175 -15.06 24.13 -7.88
N GLU A 176 -14.10 24.61 -8.66
CA GLU A 176 -13.20 25.73 -8.32
C GLU A 176 -13.91 27.11 -8.28
N ASN A 177 -15.18 27.19 -8.69
CA ASN A 177 -15.89 28.46 -8.90
C ASN A 177 -16.60 29.07 -7.66
N ARG A 178 -16.21 28.72 -6.42
CA ARG A 178 -16.82 29.32 -5.20
C ARG A 178 -15.87 30.13 -4.31
N GLU A 179 -14.59 30.25 -4.67
CA GLU A 179 -13.63 31.05 -3.89
C GLU A 179 -13.36 32.47 -4.44
N ASN A 180 -13.89 32.84 -5.62
CA ASN A 180 -13.76 34.19 -6.19
C ASN A 180 -14.99 35.10 -6.00
N SER A 181 -15.81 34.85 -4.98
CA SER A 181 -16.91 35.76 -4.63
C SER A 181 -16.97 35.99 -3.13
N LYS A 182 -15.96 36.71 -2.62
CA LYS A 182 -16.02 37.49 -1.37
C LYS A 182 -15.07 38.67 -1.49
#